data_AF-A0A0E3YT71-F1
#
_entry.id   AF-A0A0E3YT71-F1
#
_cell.length_a   1.000
_cell.length_b   1.000
_cell.length_c   1.000
_cell.angle_alpha   90.00
_cell.angle_beta   90.00
_cell.angle_gamma   90.00
#
_symmetry.space_group_name_H-M   'P 1'
#
loop_
_entity.id
_entity.type
_entity.pdbx_description
1 polymer ?
#
loop_
_entity_poly.entity_id
_entity_poly.type
_entity_poly.pdbx_seq_one_letter_code
_entity_poly.pdbx_strand_id
1 'polypeptide(L)'
;MKLTRLFASFALLIAALSPGFAQSTVTTERTVSAPVTSVETRTFVNAEGKTVTERVTTNVQVESEAVAETTAPKSYTAAVVITNRAGKDYDTKISVLEDLLTARITDLGFRLLTREVVVDNLRKFDPATASAGRPADSLEAQFTDQSSALRLAQNMGADYIVQASITSYAETKREVKAYNTNFTNYDYTLRVTYKILDATGGGSLTGDVAKATRTEQGTANSTALVEGIFDDLLDQTTNQITSSLRTRIAAGRITAPKAAAKLVTITIKPEAADLFIPDVRINAENVVTIGESKFKVTPLNATVEVDGVAVGTAPGQITLRPGFSKLRLSREGFDSWERTISATDGQVLNVAMKMSADGYARFKDATAFINDLKNGAKLTDAEVKKIEGEAKMLENSFFKVDTKENFRFILPDRYKESR
;
A
#
# COMPACT_ATOMS: atom_id res chain seq x y z
N MET A 1 9.35 -37.10 -61.69
CA MET A 1 10.29 -35.98 -61.46
C MET A 1 9.55 -34.67 -61.79
N LYS A 2 9.30 -33.85 -60.75
CA LYS A 2 9.00 -32.39 -60.67
C LYS A 2 8.07 -31.75 -61.74
N LEU A 3 6.89 -31.25 -61.33
CA LEU A 3 6.56 -29.85 -60.93
C LEU A 3 6.59 -28.86 -62.12
N THR A 4 5.61 -27.98 -62.35
CA THR A 4 5.34 -26.79 -61.51
C THR A 4 4.02 -26.10 -61.90
N ARG A 5 3.40 -25.46 -60.91
CA ARG A 5 2.12 -24.73 -60.90
C ARG A 5 2.25 -23.29 -61.43
N LEU A 6 1.15 -22.77 -62.01
CA LEU A 6 0.89 -21.33 -62.19
C LEU A 6 -0.61 -21.11 -61.91
N PHE A 7 -0.98 -20.33 -60.90
CA PHE A 7 -2.34 -19.78 -60.79
C PHE A 7 -2.28 -18.38 -60.18
N ALA A 8 -2.94 -17.46 -60.89
CA ALA A 8 -2.97 -16.02 -60.66
C ALA A 8 -3.97 -15.62 -59.58
N SER A 9 -3.59 -14.66 -58.74
CA SER A 9 -4.48 -13.97 -57.79
C SER A 9 -5.04 -12.71 -58.43
N PHE A 10 -6.37 -12.57 -58.40
CA PHE A 10 -7.12 -11.39 -58.81
C PHE A 10 -7.36 -10.49 -57.60
N ALA A 11 -7.03 -9.20 -57.74
CA ALA A 11 -7.28 -8.17 -56.75
C ALA A 11 -8.71 -7.60 -56.93
N LEU A 12 -9.37 -7.21 -55.83
CA LEU A 12 -10.53 -6.31 -55.89
C LEU A 12 -10.37 -5.16 -54.90
N LEU A 13 -10.51 -3.96 -55.47
CA LEU A 13 -10.45 -2.63 -54.89
C LEU A 13 -11.88 -2.16 -54.61
N ILE A 14 -12.19 -1.61 -53.43
CA ILE A 14 -13.36 -0.73 -53.22
C ILE A 14 -12.97 0.42 -52.30
N ALA A 15 -13.27 1.65 -52.74
CA ALA A 15 -13.05 2.90 -52.03
C ALA A 15 -14.37 3.64 -51.74
N ALA A 16 -14.37 4.35 -50.60
CA ALA A 16 -14.96 5.68 -50.32
C ALA A 16 -16.45 5.89 -49.86
N LEU A 17 -16.53 6.37 -48.61
CA LEU A 17 -17.22 7.56 -48.04
C LEU A 17 -18.65 7.54 -47.39
N SER A 18 -18.61 7.75 -46.05
CA SER A 18 -19.50 8.56 -45.15
C SER A 18 -20.78 7.96 -44.53
N PRO A 19 -21.31 8.55 -43.43
CA PRO A 19 -20.91 8.32 -42.04
C PRO A 19 -21.98 7.51 -41.28
N GLY A 20 -21.59 6.38 -40.71
CA GLY A 20 -22.52 5.43 -40.09
C GLY A 20 -22.23 5.21 -38.62
N PHE A 21 -23.28 5.34 -37.82
CA PHE A 21 -23.42 4.82 -36.46
C PHE A 21 -22.74 3.46 -36.29
N ALA A 22 -22.14 3.25 -35.13
CA ALA A 22 -21.50 1.99 -34.73
C ALA A 22 -22.49 0.81 -34.82
N GLN A 23 -22.42 0.04 -35.91
CA GLN A 23 -22.98 -1.30 -35.99
C GLN A 23 -21.83 -2.31 -35.96
N SER A 24 -21.93 -3.23 -35.01
CA SER A 24 -21.06 -4.40 -34.88
C SER A 24 -21.20 -5.29 -36.11
N THR A 25 -20.17 -5.36 -36.94
CA THR A 25 -20.06 -6.40 -37.96
C THR A 25 -19.40 -7.63 -37.35
N VAL A 26 -20.19 -8.69 -37.16
CA VAL A 26 -19.70 -10.01 -36.80
C VAL A 26 -19.11 -10.64 -38.06
N THR A 27 -17.79 -10.69 -38.16
CA THR A 27 -17.09 -11.43 -39.21
C THR A 27 -16.98 -12.89 -38.78
N THR A 28 -17.79 -13.77 -39.38
CA THR A 28 -17.70 -15.22 -39.16
C THR A 28 -16.61 -15.80 -40.07
N GLU A 29 -15.40 -16.01 -39.56
CA GLU A 29 -14.39 -16.81 -40.25
C GLU A 29 -14.71 -18.29 -40.10
N ARG A 30 -15.13 -18.92 -41.20
CA ARG A 30 -15.46 -20.35 -41.25
C ARG A 30 -14.25 -21.14 -41.75
N THR A 31 -13.41 -21.62 -40.85
CA THR A 31 -12.30 -22.52 -41.20
C THR A 31 -12.79 -23.97 -41.17
N VAL A 32 -13.09 -24.53 -42.35
CA VAL A 32 -13.44 -25.96 -42.49
C VAL A 32 -12.15 -26.77 -42.66
N SER A 33 -11.71 -27.46 -41.60
CA SER A 33 -10.70 -28.52 -41.69
C SER A 33 -11.41 -29.85 -41.94
N ALA A 34 -11.10 -30.53 -43.04
CA ALA A 34 -11.75 -31.79 -43.42
C ALA A 34 -11.27 -32.97 -42.53
N PRO A 35 -12.18 -33.73 -41.86
CA PRO A 35 -11.79 -34.89 -41.06
C PRO A 35 -11.50 -36.13 -41.92
N VAL A 36 -10.52 -36.94 -41.49
CA VAL A 36 -10.08 -38.18 -42.15
C VAL A 36 -11.18 -39.25 -42.03
N THR A 37 -11.69 -39.75 -43.16
CA THR A 37 -12.69 -40.81 -43.22
C THR A 37 -12.07 -42.17 -42.85
N SER A 38 -12.57 -42.83 -41.81
CA SER A 38 -12.25 -44.24 -41.54
C SER A 38 -13.35 -45.15 -42.10
N VAL A 39 -12.95 -46.15 -42.88
CA VAL A 39 -13.86 -47.11 -43.52
C VAL A 39 -13.52 -48.49 -42.97
N GLU A 40 -14.40 -49.07 -42.14
CA GLU A 40 -14.33 -50.48 -41.80
C GLU A 40 -15.18 -51.30 -42.77
N THR A 41 -14.60 -52.39 -43.26
CA THR A 41 -15.27 -53.34 -44.17
C THR A 41 -15.38 -54.68 -43.46
N ARG A 42 -16.59 -55.22 -43.32
CA ARG A 42 -16.81 -56.60 -42.85
C ARG A 42 -17.49 -57.41 -43.94
N THR A 43 -16.95 -58.60 -44.19
CA THR A 43 -17.45 -59.54 -45.19
C THR A 43 -18.03 -60.74 -44.47
N PHE A 44 -19.26 -61.12 -44.80
CA PHE A 44 -19.89 -62.34 -44.31
C PHE A 44 -20.58 -63.09 -45.45
N VAL A 45 -20.72 -64.42 -45.28
CA VAL A 45 -21.35 -65.30 -46.26
C VAL A 45 -22.77 -65.58 -45.76
N ASN A 46 -23.78 -65.17 -46.53
CA ASN A 46 -25.18 -65.46 -46.19
C ASN A 46 -25.51 -66.93 -46.46
N ALA A 47 -26.62 -67.43 -45.88
CA ALA A 47 -27.04 -68.84 -45.84
C ALA A 47 -27.26 -69.52 -47.22
N GLU A 48 -27.07 -68.82 -48.33
CA GLU A 48 -27.08 -69.35 -49.71
C GLU A 48 -25.69 -69.36 -50.38
N GLY A 49 -24.60 -69.22 -49.60
CA GLY A 49 -23.23 -69.46 -50.06
C GLY A 49 -22.56 -68.33 -50.87
N LYS A 50 -23.13 -67.11 -50.86
CA LYS A 50 -22.55 -65.93 -51.55
C LYS A 50 -21.99 -64.93 -50.54
N THR A 51 -20.77 -64.44 -50.78
CA THR A 51 -20.11 -63.39 -49.98
C THR A 51 -20.78 -62.04 -50.20
N VAL A 52 -21.20 -61.40 -49.11
CA VAL A 52 -21.75 -60.03 -49.10
C VAL A 52 -20.82 -59.15 -48.27
N THR A 53 -20.43 -58.01 -48.83
CA THR A 53 -19.54 -57.03 -48.20
C THR A 53 -20.37 -55.84 -47.73
N GLU A 54 -20.42 -55.60 -46.41
CA GLU A 54 -21.12 -54.46 -45.83
C GLU A 54 -20.08 -53.35 -45.52
N ARG A 55 -20.31 -52.15 -46.09
CA ARG A 55 -19.47 -50.97 -45.89
C ARG A 55 -20.21 -50.00 -44.98
N VAL A 56 -19.86 -50.00 -43.69
CA VAL A 56 -20.41 -49.04 -42.72
C VAL A 56 -19.54 -47.79 -42.72
N THR A 57 -20.12 -46.66 -43.11
CA THR A 57 -19.44 -45.35 -43.07
C THR A 57 -19.95 -44.57 -41.86
N THR A 58 -19.16 -44.52 -40.79
CA THR A 58 -19.50 -43.76 -39.59
C THR A 58 -18.96 -42.34 -39.71
N ASN A 59 -19.82 -41.37 -39.99
CA ASN A 59 -19.47 -39.95 -39.92
C ASN A 59 -19.72 -39.43 -38.50
N VAL A 60 -18.67 -39.27 -37.70
CA VAL A 60 -18.76 -38.56 -36.41
C VAL A 60 -18.56 -37.07 -36.69
N GLN A 61 -19.63 -36.29 -36.65
CA GLN A 61 -19.53 -34.83 -36.61
C GLN A 61 -19.49 -34.39 -35.15
N VAL A 62 -18.33 -33.93 -34.70
CA VAL A 62 -18.20 -33.18 -33.45
C VAL A 62 -18.40 -31.72 -33.81
N GLU A 63 -19.62 -31.24 -33.64
CA GLU A 63 -19.94 -29.81 -33.71
C GLU A 63 -19.50 -29.18 -32.39
N SER A 64 -18.27 -28.68 -32.34
CA SER A 64 -17.84 -27.82 -31.23
C SER A 64 -18.26 -26.39 -31.57
N GLU A 65 -19.40 -25.94 -31.03
CA GLU A 65 -19.67 -24.51 -30.89
C GLU A 65 -18.63 -23.93 -29.93
N ALA A 66 -17.58 -23.32 -30.47
CA ALA A 66 -16.80 -22.37 -29.71
C ALA A 66 -17.70 -21.14 -29.51
N VAL A 67 -18.39 -21.09 -28.37
CA VAL A 67 -18.93 -19.84 -27.84
C VAL A 67 -17.72 -18.92 -27.70
N ALA A 68 -17.57 -17.97 -28.63
CA ALA A 68 -16.62 -16.89 -28.46
C ALA A 68 -17.00 -16.18 -27.17
N GLU A 69 -16.24 -16.42 -26.10
CA GLU A 69 -16.32 -15.64 -24.88
C GLU A 69 -16.25 -14.17 -25.32
N THR A 70 -17.38 -13.49 -25.20
CA THR A 70 -17.44 -12.05 -25.36
C THR A 70 -16.64 -11.51 -24.20
N THR A 71 -15.33 -11.37 -24.40
CA THR A 71 -14.40 -10.88 -23.39
C THR A 71 -14.90 -9.49 -23.06
N ALA A 72 -15.46 -9.31 -21.86
CA ALA A 72 -15.82 -8.00 -21.35
C ALA A 72 -14.64 -7.04 -21.61
N PRO A 73 -14.87 -5.79 -22.05
CA PRO A 73 -13.79 -4.86 -22.29
C PRO A 73 -12.93 -4.80 -21.02
N LYS A 74 -11.67 -5.23 -21.12
CA LYS A 74 -10.74 -5.23 -19.99
C LYS A 74 -10.56 -3.77 -19.57
N SER A 75 -11.26 -3.37 -18.51
CA SER A 75 -11.11 -2.05 -17.91
C SER A 75 -9.89 -2.07 -17.02
N TYR A 76 -8.93 -1.19 -17.28
CA TYR A 76 -7.76 -1.03 -16.44
C TYR A 76 -7.96 0.11 -15.46
N THR A 77 -7.49 -0.07 -14.23
CA THR A 77 -7.52 0.96 -13.21
C THR A 77 -6.18 1.69 -13.19
N ALA A 78 -6.19 3.02 -13.22
CA ALA A 78 -4.95 3.80 -13.17
C ALA A 78 -5.01 4.90 -12.11
N ALA A 79 -3.95 5.02 -11.31
CA ALA A 79 -3.80 6.11 -10.35
C ALA A 79 -3.17 7.32 -11.04
N VAL A 80 -3.74 8.51 -10.86
CA VAL A 80 -3.21 9.76 -11.42
C VAL A 80 -2.36 10.46 -10.37
N VAL A 81 -1.14 10.84 -10.75
CA VAL A 81 -0.22 11.56 -9.88
C VAL A 81 0.36 12.74 -10.64
N ILE A 82 0.15 13.93 -10.10
CA ILE A 82 0.59 15.18 -10.73
C ILE A 82 1.60 15.88 -9.87
N THR A 83 2.65 16.38 -10.51
CA THR A 83 3.72 17.12 -9.85
C THR A 83 3.97 18.44 -10.56
N ASN A 84 4.40 19.44 -9.82
CA ASN A 84 4.85 20.70 -10.38
C ASN A 84 6.36 20.84 -10.24
N ARG A 85 7.03 21.20 -11.34
CA ARG A 85 8.46 21.49 -11.41
C ARG A 85 8.75 22.86 -12.04
N ALA A 86 7.71 23.61 -12.42
CA ALA A 86 7.83 24.90 -13.09
C ALA A 86 7.94 26.10 -12.11
N GLY A 87 7.86 25.86 -10.80
CA GLY A 87 7.94 26.89 -9.75
C GLY A 87 6.66 26.99 -8.92
N LYS A 88 6.76 27.51 -7.69
CA LYS A 88 5.67 27.50 -6.69
C LYS A 88 4.38 28.21 -7.16
N ASP A 89 4.50 29.20 -8.03
CA ASP A 89 3.34 29.95 -8.55
C ASP A 89 2.33 29.06 -9.29
N TYR A 90 2.77 27.90 -9.79
CA TYR A 90 1.92 26.95 -10.51
C TYR A 90 1.40 25.79 -9.66
N ASP A 91 1.65 25.78 -8.35
CA ASP A 91 1.17 24.69 -7.47
C ASP A 91 -0.36 24.61 -7.44
N THR A 92 -1.04 25.75 -7.55
CA THR A 92 -2.51 25.84 -7.64
C THR A 92 -3.08 25.23 -8.93
N LYS A 93 -2.24 25.03 -9.95
CA LYS A 93 -2.65 24.47 -11.25
C LYS A 93 -2.53 22.94 -11.32
N ILE A 94 -2.04 22.30 -10.26
CA ILE A 94 -1.96 20.84 -10.13
C ILE A 94 -3.36 20.23 -10.21
N SER A 95 -4.32 20.74 -9.43
CA SER A 95 -5.70 20.24 -9.43
C SER A 95 -6.38 20.45 -10.78
N VAL A 96 -6.17 21.61 -11.41
CA VAL A 96 -6.71 21.92 -12.74
C VAL A 96 -6.21 20.91 -13.78
N LEU A 97 -4.90 20.61 -13.78
CA LEU A 97 -4.35 19.60 -14.68
C LEU A 97 -4.88 18.18 -14.36
N GLU A 98 -5.15 17.89 -13.08
CA GLU A 98 -5.74 16.61 -12.64
C GLU A 98 -7.13 16.41 -13.22
N ASP A 99 -7.99 17.42 -13.12
CA ASP A 99 -9.35 17.37 -13.66
C ASP A 99 -9.34 17.23 -15.18
N LEU A 100 -8.52 18.02 -15.87
CA LEU A 100 -8.42 17.99 -17.33
C LEU A 100 -7.91 16.63 -17.83
N LEU A 101 -6.86 16.08 -17.22
CA LEU A 101 -6.34 14.75 -17.58
C LEU A 101 -7.36 13.67 -17.25
N THR A 102 -8.03 13.76 -16.09
CA THR A 102 -8.99 12.75 -15.66
C THR A 102 -10.18 12.67 -16.60
N ALA A 103 -10.75 13.81 -16.98
CA ALA A 103 -11.86 13.86 -17.94
C ALA A 103 -11.48 13.19 -19.27
N ARG A 104 -10.30 13.51 -19.80
CA ARG A 104 -9.89 13.08 -21.15
C ARG A 104 -9.33 11.65 -21.20
N ILE A 105 -8.68 11.17 -20.14
CA ILE A 105 -8.14 9.82 -20.08
C ILE A 105 -9.24 8.80 -19.73
N THR A 106 -10.28 9.19 -18.98
CA THR A 106 -11.44 8.32 -18.71
C THR A 106 -12.15 7.93 -20.02
N ASP A 107 -12.24 8.86 -20.98
CA ASP A 107 -12.77 8.59 -22.33
C ASP A 107 -11.96 7.55 -23.12
N LEU A 108 -10.70 7.28 -22.73
CA LEU A 108 -9.87 6.22 -23.33
C LEU A 108 -10.15 4.83 -22.73
N GLY A 109 -11.11 4.70 -21.80
CA GLY A 109 -11.51 3.43 -21.19
C GLY A 109 -10.74 3.05 -19.92
N PHE A 110 -9.97 3.98 -19.33
CA PHE A 110 -9.32 3.78 -18.03
C PHE A 110 -10.26 4.19 -16.90
N ARG A 111 -10.27 3.40 -15.82
CA ARG A 111 -10.87 3.78 -14.54
C ARG A 111 -9.83 4.54 -13.74
N LEU A 112 -10.00 5.84 -13.60
CA LEU A 112 -9.01 6.67 -12.93
C LEU A 112 -9.30 6.78 -11.45
N LEU A 113 -8.23 6.71 -10.67
CA LEU A 113 -8.24 7.00 -9.25
C LEU A 113 -7.39 8.24 -9.01
N THR A 114 -8.04 9.33 -8.63
CA THR A 114 -7.42 10.62 -8.37
C THR A 114 -7.13 10.78 -6.88
N ARG A 115 -6.14 11.62 -6.59
CA ARG A 115 -5.71 11.87 -5.22
C ARG A 115 -6.79 12.55 -4.40
N GLU A 116 -7.50 13.52 -5.00
CA GLU A 116 -8.58 14.24 -4.32
C GLU A 116 -9.68 13.29 -3.85
N VAL A 117 -10.11 12.36 -4.71
CA VAL A 117 -11.14 11.38 -4.37
C VAL A 117 -10.68 10.47 -3.23
N VAL A 118 -9.41 10.09 -3.19
CA VAL A 118 -8.86 9.24 -2.12
C VAL A 118 -8.78 10.00 -0.80
N VAL A 119 -8.24 11.21 -0.82
CA VAL A 119 -8.12 12.06 0.38
C VAL A 119 -9.51 12.40 0.91
N ASP A 120 -10.45 12.76 0.06
CA ASP A 120 -11.83 13.06 0.46
C ASP A 120 -12.53 11.83 1.03
N ASN A 121 -12.32 10.65 0.44
CA ASN A 121 -12.88 9.41 0.99
C ASN A 121 -12.24 9.04 2.33
N LEU A 122 -10.92 9.21 2.49
CA LEU A 122 -10.23 8.95 3.76
C LEU A 122 -10.70 9.91 4.87
N ARG A 123 -10.89 11.19 4.55
CA ARG A 123 -11.41 12.19 5.49
C ARG A 123 -12.85 11.91 5.93
N LYS A 124 -13.67 11.31 5.06
CA LYS A 124 -15.03 10.89 5.45
C LYS A 124 -15.02 9.76 6.49
N PHE A 125 -13.94 8.99 6.60
CA PHE A 125 -13.80 7.94 7.62
C PHE A 125 -13.35 8.47 8.99
N ASP A 126 -12.81 9.69 9.07
CA ASP A 126 -12.39 10.30 10.33
C ASP A 126 -13.23 11.56 10.65
N PRO A 127 -14.15 11.48 11.63
CA PRO A 127 -15.05 12.58 11.97
C PRO A 127 -14.32 13.84 12.47
N ALA A 128 -13.07 13.72 12.96
CA ALA A 128 -12.28 14.86 13.42
C ALA A 128 -11.66 15.67 12.27
N THR A 129 -11.29 15.01 11.16
CA THR A 129 -10.69 15.66 9.99
C THR A 129 -11.69 15.96 8.87
N ALA A 130 -12.90 15.38 8.92
CA ALA A 130 -14.00 15.71 8.02
C ALA A 130 -14.46 17.18 8.11
N SER A 131 -14.32 17.81 9.29
CA SER A 131 -14.84 19.16 9.58
C SER A 131 -13.78 20.27 9.59
N ALA A 132 -12.49 19.94 9.48
CA ALA A 132 -11.40 20.92 9.49
C ALA A 132 -11.13 21.52 8.09
N GLY A 133 -10.74 22.79 8.01
CA GLY A 133 -10.24 23.39 6.77
C GLY A 133 -9.02 22.62 6.25
N ARG A 134 -8.87 22.49 4.92
CA ARG A 134 -7.77 21.74 4.26
C ARG A 134 -6.42 22.31 4.73
N PRO A 135 -5.59 21.56 5.50
CA PRO A 135 -4.31 22.08 6.00
C PRO A 135 -3.35 22.36 4.84
N ALA A 136 -2.66 23.50 4.87
CA ALA A 136 -1.65 23.86 3.86
C ALA A 136 -0.44 22.89 3.85
N ASP A 137 -0.16 22.25 4.99
CA ASP A 137 0.87 21.22 5.19
C ASP A 137 0.27 19.80 5.32
N SER A 138 -0.87 19.56 4.68
CA SER A 138 -1.52 18.24 4.73
C SER A 138 -0.61 17.16 4.12
N LEU A 139 -0.90 15.90 4.49
CA LEU A 139 -0.35 14.63 3.97
C LEU A 139 0.07 14.70 2.48
N GLU A 140 -0.65 15.52 1.72
CA GLU A 140 -0.33 16.14 0.44
C GLU A 140 1.16 16.44 0.17
N ALA A 141 1.88 17.16 1.03
CA ALA A 141 3.30 17.47 0.80
C ALA A 141 4.20 16.23 0.83
N GLN A 142 3.81 15.20 1.58
CA GLN A 142 4.53 13.92 1.73
C GLN A 142 4.31 12.96 0.54
N PHE A 143 3.33 13.26 -0.34
CA PHE A 143 3.03 12.48 -1.56
C PHE A 143 3.86 12.87 -2.79
N THR A 144 4.82 13.80 -2.64
CA THR A 144 5.66 14.26 -3.76
C THR A 144 6.72 13.23 -4.19
N ASP A 145 6.97 12.20 -3.37
CA ASP A 145 7.95 11.14 -3.67
C ASP A 145 7.34 10.02 -4.54
N GLN A 146 8.10 9.55 -5.53
CA GLN A 146 7.72 8.45 -6.41
C GLN A 146 7.50 7.14 -5.63
N SER A 147 8.20 6.97 -4.49
CA SER A 147 8.04 5.81 -3.61
C SER A 147 6.63 5.77 -2.98
N SER A 148 6.16 6.91 -2.47
CA SER A 148 4.83 7.10 -1.89
C SER A 148 3.73 6.91 -2.92
N ALA A 149 3.91 7.48 -4.13
CA ALA A 149 2.96 7.36 -5.23
C ALA A 149 2.76 5.90 -5.70
N LEU A 150 3.85 5.14 -5.80
CA LEU A 150 3.81 3.72 -6.15
C LEU A 150 3.08 2.91 -5.08
N ARG A 151 3.38 3.14 -3.80
CA ARG A 151 2.70 2.47 -2.68
C ARG A 151 1.21 2.78 -2.62
N LEU A 152 0.85 4.04 -2.83
CA LEU A 152 -0.55 4.45 -2.89
C LEU A 152 -1.29 3.74 -4.02
N ALA A 153 -0.75 3.78 -5.23
CA ALA A 153 -1.32 3.09 -6.38
C ALA A 153 -1.48 1.58 -6.14
N GLN A 154 -0.49 0.94 -5.51
CA GLN A 154 -0.55 -0.46 -5.12
C GLN A 154 -1.66 -0.73 -4.11
N ASN A 155 -1.75 0.07 -3.04
CA ASN A 155 -2.78 -0.05 -2.01
C ASN A 155 -4.19 0.16 -2.57
N MET A 156 -4.31 1.00 -3.59
CA MET A 156 -5.55 1.29 -4.28
C MET A 156 -5.94 0.23 -5.32
N GLY A 157 -5.08 -0.78 -5.56
CA GLY A 157 -5.31 -1.80 -6.58
C GLY A 157 -5.30 -1.24 -8.00
N ALA A 158 -4.59 -0.12 -8.23
CA ALA A 158 -4.38 0.39 -9.58
C ALA A 158 -3.43 -0.54 -10.34
N ASP A 159 -3.71 -0.74 -11.62
CA ASP A 159 -2.88 -1.49 -12.55
C ASP A 159 -1.74 -0.64 -13.10
N TYR A 160 -2.02 0.65 -13.31
CA TYR A 160 -1.07 1.62 -13.86
C TYR A 160 -1.00 2.89 -13.03
N ILE A 161 0.08 3.64 -13.22
CA ILE A 161 0.25 4.98 -12.67
C ILE A 161 0.42 5.94 -13.83
N VAL A 162 -0.45 6.94 -13.92
CA VAL A 162 -0.31 8.07 -14.84
C VAL A 162 0.39 9.20 -14.08
N GLN A 163 1.69 9.34 -14.31
CA GLN A 163 2.47 10.42 -13.72
C GLN A 163 2.58 11.57 -14.72
N ALA A 164 2.01 12.74 -14.40
CA ALA A 164 2.16 13.97 -15.16
C ALA A 164 2.98 15.02 -14.38
N SER A 165 3.74 15.84 -15.09
CA SER A 165 4.56 16.88 -14.47
C SER A 165 4.60 18.16 -15.30
N ILE A 166 4.16 19.27 -14.69
CA ILE A 166 4.35 20.61 -15.24
C ILE A 166 5.84 20.91 -15.17
N THR A 167 6.51 20.80 -16.31
CA THR A 167 7.99 20.76 -16.36
C THR A 167 8.58 22.15 -16.45
N SER A 168 8.01 23.01 -17.29
CA SER A 168 8.42 24.41 -17.35
C SER A 168 7.31 25.27 -17.95
N TYR A 169 7.24 26.51 -17.49
CA TYR A 169 6.54 27.58 -18.17
C TYR A 169 7.54 28.70 -18.44
N ALA A 170 7.61 29.15 -19.69
CA ALA A 170 8.56 30.17 -20.12
C ALA A 170 7.82 31.27 -20.86
N GLU A 171 8.08 32.51 -20.45
CA GLU A 171 7.66 33.72 -21.16
C GLU A 171 8.90 34.33 -21.82
N THR A 172 8.85 34.51 -23.13
CA THR A 172 9.94 35.11 -23.90
C THR A 172 9.44 36.37 -24.60
N LYS A 173 10.00 37.52 -24.22
CA LYS A 173 9.76 38.79 -24.90
C LYS A 173 10.72 38.92 -26.08
N ARG A 174 10.19 39.07 -27.29
CA ARG A 174 10.95 39.35 -28.51
C ARG A 174 10.52 40.69 -29.09
N GLU A 175 11.42 41.66 -29.04
CA GLU A 175 11.22 42.96 -29.71
C GLU A 175 11.61 42.83 -31.17
N VAL A 176 10.69 43.18 -32.07
CA VAL A 176 10.90 43.14 -33.51
C VAL A 176 10.76 44.55 -34.07
N LYS A 177 11.81 45.01 -34.74
CA LYS A 177 11.84 46.29 -35.45
C LYS A 177 11.83 45.99 -36.95
N ALA A 178 10.69 46.18 -37.60
CA ALA A 178 10.55 45.93 -39.03
C ALA A 178 9.79 47.08 -39.71
N TYR A 179 10.29 47.55 -40.85
CA TYR A 179 9.61 48.53 -41.72
C TYR A 179 8.97 49.72 -40.97
N ASN A 180 9.79 50.41 -40.16
CA ASN A 180 9.39 51.59 -39.39
C ASN A 180 8.31 51.37 -38.31
N THR A 181 7.96 50.11 -38.00
CA THR A 181 7.03 49.74 -36.93
C THR A 181 7.75 48.89 -35.90
N ASN A 182 7.56 49.21 -34.62
CA ASN A 182 8.06 48.42 -33.50
C ASN A 182 6.89 47.64 -32.90
N PHE A 183 7.01 46.31 -32.86
CA PHE A 183 6.08 45.45 -32.14
C PHE A 183 6.85 44.51 -31.22
N THR A 184 6.22 44.17 -30.10
CA THR A 184 6.76 43.26 -29.09
C THR A 184 5.94 41.98 -29.14
N ASN A 185 6.58 40.84 -29.38
CA ASN A 185 5.94 39.54 -29.26
C ASN A 185 6.24 38.95 -27.87
N TYR A 186 5.21 38.44 -27.21
CA TYR A 186 5.30 37.69 -25.98
C TYR A 186 5.00 36.22 -26.31
N ASP A 187 6.04 35.38 -26.29
CA ASP A 187 5.93 33.96 -26.56
C ASP A 187 5.82 33.21 -25.23
N TYR A 188 4.64 32.65 -24.96
CA TYR A 188 4.36 31.82 -23.79
C TYR A 188 4.48 30.34 -24.18
N THR A 189 5.33 29.58 -23.50
CA THR A 189 5.54 28.17 -23.77
C THR A 189 5.38 27.33 -22.51
N LEU A 190 4.43 26.39 -22.56
CA LEU A 190 4.20 25.40 -21.52
C LEU A 190 4.73 24.03 -21.97
N ARG A 191 5.47 23.36 -21.09
CA ARG A 191 5.87 21.95 -21.26
C ARG A 191 5.33 21.10 -20.12
N VAL A 192 4.61 20.05 -20.49
CA VAL A 192 4.12 19.02 -19.58
C VAL A 192 4.68 17.69 -20.03
N THR A 193 5.30 16.96 -19.11
CA THR A 193 5.77 15.59 -19.36
C THR A 193 4.79 14.62 -18.73
N TYR A 194 4.55 13.49 -19.38
CA TYR A 194 3.77 12.41 -18.80
C TYR A 194 4.45 11.06 -18.99
N LYS A 195 4.20 10.14 -18.06
CA LYS A 195 4.68 8.76 -18.08
C LYS A 195 3.59 7.84 -17.55
N ILE A 196 3.48 6.67 -18.16
CA ILE A 196 2.67 5.55 -17.69
C ILE A 196 3.63 4.54 -17.08
N LEU A 197 3.42 4.20 -15.81
CA LEU A 197 4.20 3.21 -15.10
C LEU A 197 3.35 1.99 -14.77
N ASP A 198 3.98 0.82 -14.73
CA ASP A 198 3.40 -0.37 -14.11
C ASP A 198 3.30 -0.18 -12.60
N ALA A 199 2.10 -0.32 -12.02
CA ALA A 199 1.90 -0.17 -10.59
C ALA A 199 2.55 -1.30 -9.77
N THR A 200 2.85 -2.45 -10.39
CA THR A 200 3.48 -3.58 -9.68
C THR A 200 4.99 -3.38 -9.56
N GLY A 201 5.67 -3.15 -10.68
CA GLY A 201 7.13 -3.02 -10.73
C GLY A 201 7.67 -1.58 -10.69
N GLY A 202 6.82 -0.56 -10.83
CA GLY A 202 7.25 0.84 -10.97
C GLY A 202 7.98 1.14 -12.29
N GLY A 203 8.00 0.19 -13.23
CA GLY A 203 8.67 0.34 -14.52
C GLY A 203 7.88 1.26 -15.45
N SER A 204 8.56 2.21 -16.10
CA SER A 204 7.94 3.08 -17.11
C SER A 204 7.62 2.28 -18.38
N LEU A 205 6.35 2.20 -18.74
CA LEU A 205 5.88 1.55 -19.97
C LEU A 205 6.00 2.50 -21.17
N THR A 206 5.52 3.73 -21.00
CA THR A 206 5.56 4.74 -22.05
C THR A 206 5.54 6.14 -21.47
N GLY A 207 5.91 7.13 -22.27
CA GLY A 207 5.86 8.53 -21.87
C GLY A 207 6.15 9.44 -23.04
N ASP A 208 5.81 10.72 -22.87
CA ASP A 208 6.03 11.74 -23.87
C ASP A 208 6.11 13.14 -23.25
N VAL A 209 6.41 14.12 -24.10
CA VAL A 209 6.40 15.55 -23.76
C VAL A 209 5.36 16.26 -24.62
N ALA A 210 4.40 16.91 -23.98
CA ALA A 210 3.50 17.86 -24.62
C ALA A 210 4.08 19.28 -24.50
N LYS A 211 3.99 20.03 -25.61
CA LYS A 211 4.47 21.41 -25.71
C LYS A 211 3.40 22.25 -26.39
N ALA A 212 2.87 23.22 -25.66
CA ALA A 212 2.00 24.25 -26.22
C ALA A 212 2.73 25.60 -26.20
N THR A 213 2.57 26.37 -27.27
CA THR A 213 3.13 27.72 -27.38
C THR A 213 2.05 28.66 -27.89
N ARG A 214 1.93 29.82 -27.26
CA ARG A 214 1.03 30.90 -27.65
C ARG A 214 1.82 32.19 -27.77
N THR A 215 1.63 32.90 -28.87
CA THR A 215 2.31 34.17 -29.14
C THR A 215 1.28 35.29 -29.11
N GLU A 216 1.50 36.28 -28.25
CA GLU A 216 0.71 37.50 -28.21
C GLU A 216 1.54 38.68 -28.72
N GLN A 217 0.92 39.55 -29.51
CA GLN A 217 1.61 40.71 -30.08
C GLN A 217 1.10 41.99 -29.41
N GLY A 218 2.04 42.75 -28.84
CA GLY A 218 1.82 44.11 -28.37
C GLY A 218 2.39 45.14 -29.34
N THR A 219 1.69 46.28 -29.46
CA THR A 219 2.18 47.48 -30.14
C THR A 219 2.36 48.61 -29.14
N ALA A 220 3.02 49.70 -29.55
CA ALA A 220 3.26 50.85 -28.66
C ALA A 220 1.97 51.48 -28.07
N ASN A 221 0.83 51.31 -28.72
CA ASN A 221 -0.46 51.89 -28.31
C ASN A 221 -1.50 50.82 -27.89
N SER A 222 -1.14 49.54 -27.88
CA SER A 222 -2.05 48.46 -27.50
C SER A 222 -1.27 47.27 -26.95
N THR A 223 -1.47 47.01 -25.66
CA THR A 223 -1.06 45.79 -24.99
C THR A 223 -2.33 45.07 -24.55
N ALA A 224 -2.73 44.03 -25.28
CA ALA A 224 -3.78 43.14 -24.81
C ALA A 224 -3.20 42.29 -23.67
N LEU A 225 -3.56 42.61 -22.42
CA LEU A 225 -3.35 41.70 -21.30
C LEU A 225 -4.40 40.59 -21.44
N VAL A 226 -4.02 39.50 -22.11
CA VAL A 226 -4.84 38.30 -22.16
C VAL A 226 -4.61 37.54 -20.86
N GLU A 227 -5.59 37.58 -19.96
CA GLU A 227 -5.60 36.71 -18.78
C GLU A 227 -5.90 35.26 -19.20
N GLY A 228 -5.48 34.29 -18.39
CA GLY A 228 -5.81 32.87 -18.62
C GLY A 228 -4.94 32.15 -19.67
N ILE A 229 -3.87 32.76 -20.19
CA ILE A 229 -2.96 32.13 -21.16
C ILE A 229 -2.44 30.77 -20.66
N PHE A 230 -2.12 30.66 -19.37
CA PHE A 230 -1.64 29.41 -18.79
C PHE A 230 -2.71 28.31 -18.85
N ASP A 231 -3.97 28.63 -18.59
CA ASP A 231 -5.08 27.68 -18.60
C ASP A 231 -5.39 27.20 -20.02
N ASP A 232 -5.32 28.10 -21.02
CA ASP A 232 -5.39 27.75 -22.43
C ASP A 232 -4.26 26.77 -22.83
N LEU A 233 -3.02 27.07 -22.41
CA LEU A 233 -1.87 26.23 -22.71
C LEU A 233 -1.96 24.88 -21.99
N LEU A 234 -2.50 24.84 -20.77
CA LEU A 234 -2.79 23.59 -20.05
C LEU A 234 -3.79 22.75 -20.82
N ASP A 235 -4.89 23.33 -21.31
CA ASP A 235 -5.86 22.57 -22.09
C ASP A 235 -5.24 22.02 -23.38
N GLN A 236 -4.48 22.86 -24.12
CA GLN A 236 -3.77 22.43 -25.32
C GLN A 236 -2.76 21.31 -25.06
N THR A 237 -1.96 21.40 -24.00
CA THR A 237 -1.02 20.32 -23.64
C THR A 237 -1.77 19.05 -23.25
N THR A 238 -2.90 19.16 -22.54
CA THR A 238 -3.72 18.00 -22.16
C THR A 238 -4.33 17.30 -23.39
N ASN A 239 -4.78 18.07 -24.39
CA ASN A 239 -5.20 17.53 -25.70
C ASN A 239 -4.07 16.73 -26.38
N GLN A 240 -2.85 17.27 -26.38
CA GLN A 240 -1.69 16.61 -26.97
C GLN A 240 -1.31 15.32 -26.21
N ILE A 241 -1.34 15.35 -24.87
CA ILE A 241 -1.08 14.18 -24.02
C ILE A 241 -2.07 13.06 -24.35
N THR A 242 -3.36 13.40 -24.39
CA THR A 242 -4.44 12.44 -24.67
C THR A 242 -4.29 11.81 -26.06
N SER A 243 -3.96 12.63 -27.06
CA SER A 243 -3.74 12.17 -28.44
C SER A 243 -2.51 11.27 -28.57
N SER A 244 -1.41 11.64 -27.91
CA SER A 244 -0.19 10.81 -27.85
C SER A 244 -0.47 9.49 -27.13
N LEU A 245 -1.20 9.51 -26.01
CA LEU A 245 -1.56 8.32 -25.25
C LEU A 245 -2.46 7.38 -26.07
N ARG A 246 -3.49 7.91 -26.74
CA ARG A 246 -4.35 7.14 -27.66
C ARG A 246 -3.53 6.42 -28.74
N THR A 247 -2.57 7.12 -29.34
CA THR A 247 -1.68 6.54 -30.36
C THR A 247 -0.82 5.42 -29.78
N ARG A 248 -0.31 5.59 -28.56
CA ARG A 248 0.53 4.58 -27.88
C ARG A 248 -0.26 3.35 -27.42
N ILE A 249 -1.52 3.54 -27.01
CA ILE A 249 -2.47 2.46 -26.73
C ILE A 249 -2.73 1.66 -28.01
N ALA A 250 -3.06 2.34 -29.12
CA ALA A 250 -3.29 1.70 -30.41
C ALA A 250 -2.05 0.94 -30.92
N ALA A 251 -0.86 1.44 -30.60
CA ALA A 251 0.42 0.79 -30.91
C ALA A 251 0.81 -0.34 -29.95
N GLY A 252 -0.04 -0.71 -28.97
CA GLY A 252 0.23 -1.80 -28.02
C GLY A 252 1.39 -1.53 -27.06
N ARG A 253 1.75 -0.26 -26.81
CA ARG A 253 2.89 0.09 -25.93
C ARG A 253 2.56 0.00 -24.43
N ILE A 254 1.29 -0.20 -24.09
CA ILE A 254 0.84 -0.45 -22.72
C ILE A 254 0.59 -1.94 -22.61
N THR A 255 1.56 -2.67 -22.08
CA THR A 255 1.46 -4.10 -21.83
C THR A 255 0.46 -4.37 -20.71
N ALA A 256 -0.29 -5.47 -20.81
CA ALA A 256 -1.24 -5.86 -19.77
C ALA A 256 -0.58 -5.94 -18.38
N PRO A 257 -1.32 -5.64 -17.31
CA PRO A 257 -0.78 -5.59 -15.96
C PRO A 257 -0.20 -6.95 -15.59
N LYS A 258 0.99 -6.97 -15.01
CA LYS A 258 1.55 -8.21 -14.47
C LYS A 258 0.70 -8.63 -13.27
N ALA A 259 0.43 -9.93 -13.14
CA ALA A 259 -0.26 -10.45 -11.96
C ALA A 259 0.43 -9.97 -10.68
N ALA A 260 -0.37 -9.46 -9.73
CA ALA A 260 0.13 -8.95 -8.47
C ALA A 260 1.04 -9.99 -7.80
N ALA A 261 2.20 -9.54 -7.32
CA ALA A 261 3.12 -10.40 -6.61
C ALA A 261 2.43 -11.01 -5.38
N LYS A 262 2.68 -12.30 -5.13
CA LYS A 262 2.14 -12.99 -3.95
C LYS A 262 2.56 -12.24 -2.68
N LEU A 263 1.64 -12.11 -1.73
CA LEU A 263 1.94 -11.53 -0.42
C LEU A 263 3.06 -12.33 0.26
N VAL A 264 3.95 -11.63 0.94
CA VAL A 264 5.05 -12.20 1.72
C VAL A 264 4.71 -12.11 3.20
N THR A 265 5.12 -13.12 3.96
CA THR A 265 4.93 -13.16 5.42
C THR A 265 6.23 -12.81 6.10
N ILE A 266 6.21 -11.81 6.99
CA ILE A 266 7.35 -11.48 7.84
C ILE A 266 6.98 -11.67 9.32
N THR A 267 7.94 -12.09 10.12
CA THR A 267 7.79 -12.24 11.57
C THR A 267 8.46 -11.07 12.29
N ILE A 268 7.71 -10.34 13.10
CA ILE A 268 8.22 -9.19 13.85
C ILE A 268 8.38 -9.60 15.32
N LYS A 269 9.58 -9.40 15.86
CA LYS A 269 9.95 -9.69 17.24
C LYS A 269 10.48 -8.41 17.90
N PRO A 270 9.64 -7.65 18.60
CA PRO A 270 10.11 -6.48 19.31
C PRO A 270 10.88 -6.89 20.57
N GLU A 271 11.94 -6.16 20.89
CA GLU A 271 12.79 -6.34 22.07
C GLU A 271 12.97 -4.98 22.74
N ALA A 272 12.93 -4.90 24.07
CA ALA A 272 13.25 -3.68 24.80
C ALA A 272 14.78 -3.49 24.80
N ALA A 273 15.26 -2.39 24.22
CA ALA A 273 16.69 -2.14 24.05
C ALA A 273 17.42 -1.94 25.39
N ASP A 274 16.77 -1.25 26.34
CA ASP A 274 17.41 -0.73 27.55
C ASP A 274 17.00 -1.48 28.83
N LEU A 275 16.23 -2.58 28.72
CA LEU A 275 15.70 -3.30 29.88
C LEU A 275 16.22 -4.73 29.94
N PHE A 276 17.09 -4.98 30.92
CA PHE A 276 17.60 -6.31 31.24
C PHE A 276 17.16 -6.69 32.64
N ILE A 277 16.48 -7.83 32.77
CA ILE A 277 16.18 -8.40 34.08
C ILE A 277 17.34 -9.33 34.43
N PRO A 278 18.13 -9.03 35.48
CA PRO A 278 19.14 -9.94 35.97
C PRO A 278 18.47 -11.18 36.57
N ASP A 279 19.03 -12.36 36.31
CA ASP A 279 18.62 -13.60 36.97
C ASP A 279 18.96 -13.50 38.46
N VAL A 280 17.98 -13.72 39.34
CA VAL A 280 18.18 -13.61 40.80
C VAL A 280 17.95 -14.99 41.41
N ARG A 281 19.02 -15.65 41.84
CA ARG A 281 18.97 -16.98 42.48
C ARG A 281 19.16 -16.83 43.99
N ILE A 282 18.29 -17.50 44.74
CA ILE A 282 18.39 -17.58 46.20
C ILE A 282 19.08 -18.91 46.51
N ASN A 283 20.27 -18.85 47.12
CA ASN A 283 21.00 -20.05 47.55
C ASN A 283 20.39 -20.61 48.85
N ALA A 284 20.76 -21.84 49.23
CA ALA A 284 20.25 -22.53 50.42
C ALA A 284 20.45 -21.75 51.74
N GLU A 285 21.33 -20.76 51.74
CA GLU A 285 21.62 -19.85 52.86
C GLU A 285 20.79 -18.54 52.82
N ASN A 286 19.78 -18.46 51.95
CA ASN A 286 18.92 -17.29 51.74
C ASN A 286 19.65 -16.03 51.20
N VAL A 287 20.86 -16.20 50.66
CA VAL A 287 21.65 -15.14 50.04
C VAL A 287 21.22 -14.95 48.58
N VAL A 288 20.93 -13.70 48.23
CA VAL A 288 20.53 -13.29 46.87
C VAL A 288 21.79 -13.19 46.01
N THR A 289 21.98 -14.11 45.08
CA THR A 289 23.05 -14.04 44.08
C THR A 289 22.48 -13.63 42.73
N ILE A 290 23.10 -12.64 42.09
CA ILE A 290 22.75 -12.21 40.75
C ILE A 290 23.47 -13.15 39.77
N GLY A 291 22.71 -13.98 39.04
CA GLY A 291 23.20 -14.80 37.96
C GLY A 291 23.63 -13.98 36.75
N GLU A 292 24.57 -14.49 35.95
CA GLU A 292 25.09 -13.81 34.75
C GLU A 292 24.10 -13.75 33.58
N SER A 293 22.97 -14.48 33.66
CA SER A 293 21.91 -14.53 32.67
C SER A 293 21.13 -13.21 32.60
N LYS A 294 21.20 -12.51 31.47
CA LYS A 294 20.38 -11.33 31.17
C LYS A 294 19.17 -11.73 30.34
N PHE A 295 17.97 -11.69 30.92
CA PHE A 295 16.74 -11.93 30.15
C PHE A 295 16.34 -10.67 29.39
N LYS A 296 16.12 -10.82 28.07
CA LYS A 296 15.60 -9.75 27.22
C LYS A 296 14.11 -9.57 27.46
N VAL A 297 13.69 -8.34 27.69
CA VAL A 297 12.26 -8.01 27.82
C VAL A 297 11.66 -7.81 26.43
N THR A 298 10.53 -8.46 26.15
CA THR A 298 9.81 -8.33 24.87
C THR A 298 8.53 -7.54 25.11
N PRO A 299 8.32 -6.35 24.53
CA PRO A 299 7.05 -5.65 24.64
C PRO A 299 5.98 -6.42 23.85
N LEU A 300 4.95 -6.88 24.55
CA LEU A 300 3.79 -7.53 23.95
C LEU A 300 2.77 -6.49 23.48
N ASN A 301 2.01 -6.86 22.44
CA ASN A 301 0.93 -6.06 21.85
C ASN A 301 1.37 -4.69 21.30
N ALA A 302 2.56 -4.62 20.69
CA ALA A 302 2.97 -3.44 19.96
C ALA A 302 2.18 -3.34 18.66
N THR A 303 1.54 -2.19 18.39
CA THR A 303 0.82 -1.95 17.14
C THR A 303 1.85 -1.84 16.01
N VAL A 304 1.61 -2.58 14.93
CA VAL A 304 2.44 -2.55 13.73
C VAL A 304 1.68 -1.81 12.64
N GLU A 305 2.28 -0.73 12.16
CA GLU A 305 1.83 0.04 11.02
C GLU A 305 2.78 -0.20 9.84
N VAL A 306 2.22 -0.45 8.67
CA VAL A 306 2.95 -0.58 7.40
C VAL A 306 2.45 0.50 6.47
N ASP A 307 3.35 1.36 6.00
CA ASP A 307 3.04 2.46 5.08
C ASP A 307 1.90 3.37 5.59
N GLY A 308 1.82 3.54 6.93
CA GLY A 308 0.82 4.37 7.62
C GLY A 308 -0.50 3.66 7.96
N VAL A 309 -0.66 2.39 7.60
CA VAL A 309 -1.87 1.60 7.90
C VAL A 309 -1.55 0.58 8.99
N ALA A 310 -2.39 0.51 10.04
CA ALA A 310 -2.26 -0.51 11.09
C ALA A 310 -2.62 -1.90 10.53
N VAL A 311 -1.65 -2.81 10.49
CA VAL A 311 -1.81 -4.15 9.89
C VAL A 311 -1.91 -5.27 10.94
N GLY A 312 -1.52 -5.02 12.18
CA GLY A 312 -1.59 -6.02 13.25
C GLY A 312 -0.81 -5.65 14.50
N THR A 313 -0.53 -6.67 15.31
CA THR A 313 0.19 -6.55 16.58
C THR A 313 1.43 -7.44 16.62
N ALA A 314 2.50 -6.96 17.23
CA ALA A 314 3.74 -7.70 17.46
C ALA A 314 3.93 -8.03 18.96
N PRO A 315 4.60 -9.15 19.31
CA PRO A 315 5.23 -10.14 18.43
C PRO A 315 4.21 -10.93 17.60
N GLY A 316 4.50 -11.14 16.32
CA GLY A 316 3.54 -11.79 15.42
C GLY A 316 4.04 -11.88 13.98
N GLN A 317 3.25 -12.56 13.15
CA GLN A 317 3.43 -12.59 11.71
C GLN A 317 2.50 -11.57 11.07
N ILE A 318 3.01 -10.84 10.08
CA ILE A 318 2.21 -9.96 9.25
C ILE A 318 2.42 -10.33 7.78
N THR A 319 1.37 -10.16 6.98
CA THR A 319 1.42 -10.34 5.54
C THR A 319 1.43 -8.98 4.86
N LEU A 320 2.36 -8.78 3.93
CA LEU A 320 2.48 -7.53 3.18
C LEU A 320 2.98 -7.81 1.76
N ARG A 321 2.95 -6.78 0.92
CA ARG A 321 3.49 -6.88 -0.43
C ARG A 321 5.03 -6.91 -0.38
N PRO A 322 5.69 -7.70 -1.24
CA PRO A 322 7.15 -7.70 -1.32
C PRO A 322 7.70 -6.32 -1.72
N GLY A 323 8.94 -6.02 -1.30
CA GLY A 323 9.63 -4.76 -1.61
C GLY A 323 9.72 -3.79 -0.43
N PHE A 324 10.06 -2.52 -0.70
CA PHE A 324 10.37 -1.54 0.34
C PHE A 324 9.13 -0.97 1.01
N SER A 325 8.86 -1.35 2.26
CA SER A 325 7.80 -0.76 3.09
C SER A 325 8.38 0.01 4.27
N LYS A 326 7.69 1.07 4.66
CA LYS A 326 7.96 1.81 5.88
C LYS A 326 7.20 1.17 7.04
N LEU A 327 7.91 0.57 7.98
CA LEU A 327 7.31 0.03 9.19
C LEU A 327 7.40 1.02 10.33
N ARG A 328 6.32 1.13 11.09
CA ARG A 328 6.25 1.87 12.33
C ARG A 328 5.68 0.96 13.42
N LEU A 329 6.38 0.86 14.54
CA LEU A 329 5.94 0.14 15.72
C LEU A 329 5.65 1.13 16.83
N SER A 330 4.47 1.03 17.41
CA SER A 330 4.03 1.88 18.51
C SER A 330 3.50 1.04 19.67
N ARG A 331 3.93 1.37 20.89
CA ARG A 331 3.41 0.77 22.12
C ARG A 331 3.48 1.79 23.24
N GLU A 332 2.45 1.83 24.07
CA GLU A 332 2.46 2.65 25.27
C GLU A 332 3.66 2.33 26.16
N GLY A 333 4.36 3.36 26.64
CA GLY A 333 5.58 3.23 27.43
C GLY A 333 6.86 3.10 26.60
N PHE A 334 6.79 2.98 25.27
CA PHE A 334 7.94 2.94 24.38
C PHE A 334 7.92 4.08 23.36
N ASP A 335 9.11 4.52 22.94
CA ASP A 335 9.24 5.45 21.83
C ASP A 335 8.81 4.77 20.53
N SER A 336 8.14 5.51 19.63
CA SER A 336 7.75 4.98 18.32
C SER A 336 8.99 4.64 17.50
N TRP A 337 9.07 3.40 17.03
CA TRP A 337 10.16 2.95 16.17
C TRP A 337 9.74 3.01 14.71
N GLU A 338 10.60 3.52 13.83
CA GLU A 338 10.30 3.68 12.41
C GLU A 338 11.50 3.30 11.55
N ARG A 339 11.28 2.45 10.53
CA ARG A 339 12.33 2.04 9.59
C ARG A 339 11.73 1.56 8.27
N THR A 340 12.41 1.88 7.16
CA THR A 340 12.13 1.27 5.86
C THR A 340 12.83 -0.09 5.76
N ILE A 341 12.06 -1.15 5.47
CA ILE A 341 12.59 -2.50 5.24
C ILE A 341 12.24 -2.96 3.83
N SER A 342 13.09 -3.83 3.25
CA SER A 342 12.70 -4.63 2.09
C SER A 342 12.06 -5.92 2.59
N ALA A 343 10.76 -6.07 2.35
CA ALA A 343 9.98 -7.22 2.80
C ALA A 343 10.23 -8.43 1.88
N THR A 344 10.71 -9.51 2.48
CA THR A 344 10.92 -10.80 1.82
C THR A 344 10.24 -11.92 2.60
N ASP A 345 9.75 -12.94 1.91
CA ASP A 345 9.03 -14.03 2.56
C ASP A 345 9.89 -14.79 3.58
N GLY A 346 9.32 -15.09 4.75
CA GLY A 346 10.00 -15.76 5.86
C GLY A 346 10.98 -14.88 6.65
N GLN A 347 11.08 -13.58 6.36
CA GLN A 347 12.00 -12.68 7.07
C GLN A 347 11.62 -12.53 8.54
N VAL A 348 12.62 -12.58 9.42
CA VAL A 348 12.47 -12.31 10.86
C VAL A 348 13.11 -10.97 11.17
N LEU A 349 12.32 -10.01 11.68
CA LEU A 349 12.77 -8.69 12.05
C LEU A 349 12.80 -8.54 13.57
N ASN A 350 13.99 -8.40 14.13
CA ASN A 350 14.17 -8.06 15.54
C ASN A 350 14.17 -6.52 15.69
N VAL A 351 13.18 -5.99 16.40
CA VAL A 351 12.99 -4.54 16.56
C VAL A 351 13.35 -4.12 17.97
N ALA A 352 14.49 -3.46 18.13
CA ALA A 352 14.87 -2.89 19.43
C ALA A 352 14.07 -1.61 19.69
N MET A 353 13.09 -1.68 20.57
CA MET A 353 12.27 -0.55 21.03
C MET A 353 12.90 0.08 22.27
N LYS A 354 13.03 1.40 22.26
CA LYS A 354 13.50 2.18 23.41
C LYS A 354 12.33 2.50 24.34
N MET A 355 12.53 2.37 25.64
CA MET A 355 11.50 2.75 26.61
C MET A 355 11.45 4.27 26.74
N SER A 356 10.24 4.83 26.71
CA SER A 356 10.02 6.27 26.91
C SER A 356 10.30 6.68 28.36
N ALA A 357 10.46 7.98 28.61
CA ALA A 357 10.68 8.51 29.96
C ALA A 357 9.52 8.15 30.91
N ASP A 358 8.28 8.28 30.46
CA ASP A 358 7.08 7.92 31.23
C ASP A 358 7.00 6.40 31.48
N GLY A 359 7.36 5.60 30.47
CA GLY A 359 7.47 4.14 30.62
C GLY A 359 8.50 3.75 31.67
N TYR A 360 9.65 4.43 31.68
CA TYR A 360 10.70 4.23 32.67
C TYR A 360 10.26 4.61 34.09
N ALA A 361 9.55 5.74 34.24
CA ALA A 361 9.01 6.15 35.53
C ALA A 361 8.05 5.09 36.11
N ARG A 362 7.08 4.63 35.30
CA ARG A 362 6.14 3.56 35.70
C ARG A 362 6.86 2.26 36.05
N PHE A 363 7.91 1.90 35.31
CA PHE A 363 8.71 0.72 35.59
C PHE A 363 9.46 0.83 36.93
N LYS A 364 10.01 2.01 37.24
CA LYS A 364 10.67 2.28 38.51
C LYS A 364 9.70 2.17 39.69
N ASP A 365 8.49 2.73 39.55
CA ASP A 365 7.45 2.67 40.58
C ASP A 365 6.99 1.23 40.81
N ALA A 366 6.76 0.47 39.75
CA ALA A 366 6.39 -0.95 39.84
C ALA A 366 7.50 -1.79 40.50
N THR A 367 8.77 -1.52 40.17
CA THR A 367 9.92 -2.22 40.75
C THR A 367 10.08 -1.88 42.23
N ALA A 368 9.87 -0.62 42.63
CA ALA A 368 9.89 -0.20 44.02
C ALA A 368 8.78 -0.92 44.82
N PHE A 369 7.56 -0.94 44.31
CA PHE A 369 6.44 -1.63 44.94
C PHE A 369 6.70 -3.13 45.17
N ILE A 370 7.25 -3.83 44.16
CA ILE A 370 7.59 -5.25 44.29
C ILE A 370 8.69 -5.46 45.34
N ASN A 371 9.69 -4.58 45.38
CA ASN A 371 10.74 -4.66 46.40
C ASN A 371 10.19 -4.41 47.81
N ASP A 372 9.26 -3.46 47.97
CA ASP A 372 8.62 -3.18 49.25
C ASP A 372 7.78 -4.37 49.74
N LEU A 373 7.00 -5.00 48.86
CA LEU A 373 6.29 -6.25 49.18
C LEU A 373 7.25 -7.36 49.61
N LYS A 374 8.38 -7.51 48.91
CA LYS A 374 9.40 -8.52 49.25
C LYS A 374 10.07 -8.23 50.60
N ASN A 375 10.33 -6.96 50.89
CA ASN A 375 10.92 -6.55 52.18
C ASN A 375 9.92 -6.75 53.33
N GLY A 376 8.64 -6.43 53.12
CA GLY A 376 7.57 -6.72 54.08
C GLY A 376 7.45 -8.20 54.38
N ALA A 377 7.44 -9.06 53.36
CA ALA A 377 7.37 -10.52 53.54
C ALA A 377 8.58 -11.07 54.32
N LYS A 378 9.80 -10.59 54.03
CA LYS A 378 11.00 -10.97 54.79
C LYS A 378 10.95 -10.55 56.26
N LEU A 379 10.36 -9.39 56.54
CA LEU A 379 10.18 -8.93 57.91
C LEU A 379 9.24 -9.86 58.68
N THR A 380 8.13 -10.26 58.04
CA THR A 380 7.20 -11.23 58.61
C THR A 380 7.86 -12.58 58.89
N ASP A 381 8.70 -13.10 57.97
CA ASP A 381 9.45 -14.34 58.20
C ASP A 381 10.45 -14.23 59.36
N ALA A 382 11.10 -13.06 59.52
CA ALA A 382 12.01 -12.80 60.62
C ALA A 382 11.27 -12.67 61.96
N GLU A 383 10.09 -12.05 61.97
CA GLU A 383 9.19 -11.97 63.12
C GLU A 383 8.74 -13.37 63.56
N VAL A 384 8.36 -14.23 62.63
CA VAL A 384 8.02 -15.64 62.90
C VAL A 384 9.20 -16.38 63.54
N LYS A 385 10.41 -16.26 62.99
CA LYS A 385 11.62 -16.87 63.59
C LYS A 385 11.94 -16.34 64.98
N LYS A 386 11.67 -15.06 65.24
CA LYS A 386 11.86 -14.47 66.58
C LYS A 386 10.87 -15.08 67.58
N ILE A 387 9.61 -15.22 67.19
CA ILE A 387 8.58 -15.87 68.01
C ILE A 387 8.93 -17.34 68.27
N GLU A 388 9.42 -18.07 67.27
CA GLU A 388 9.91 -19.45 67.45
C GLU A 388 11.12 -19.52 68.39
N GLY A 389 12.06 -18.57 68.29
CA GLY A 389 13.21 -18.46 69.19
C GLY A 389 12.80 -18.14 70.64
N GLU A 390 11.85 -17.23 70.81
CA GLU A 390 11.25 -16.89 72.11
C GLU A 390 10.47 -18.09 72.69
N ALA A 391 9.68 -18.79 71.88
CA ALA A 391 8.98 -20.01 72.27
C ALA A 391 9.96 -21.12 72.71
N LYS A 392 11.06 -21.30 71.98
CA LYS A 392 12.11 -22.28 72.31
C LYS A 392 12.91 -21.90 73.56
N MET A 393 13.12 -20.60 73.82
CA MET A 393 13.68 -20.16 75.10
C MET A 393 12.72 -20.42 76.25
N LEU A 394 11.41 -20.16 76.06
CA LEU A 394 10.38 -20.45 77.07
C LEU A 394 10.30 -21.94 77.38
N GLU A 395 10.37 -22.79 76.36
CA GLU A 395 10.37 -24.26 76.50
C GLU A 395 11.62 -24.77 77.25
N ASN A 396 12.79 -24.19 77.01
CA ASN A 396 14.04 -24.58 77.69
C ASN A 396 14.24 -23.88 79.04
N SER A 397 13.51 -22.81 79.32
CA SER A 397 13.47 -22.21 80.64
C SER A 397 12.53 -23.03 81.52
N PHE A 398 13.07 -23.83 82.43
CA PHE A 398 12.31 -24.59 83.43
C PHE A 398 11.62 -23.66 84.46
N PHE A 399 10.67 -22.83 84.01
CA PHE A 399 9.79 -22.07 84.90
C PHE A 399 8.72 -23.01 85.47
N LYS A 400 8.97 -23.54 86.67
CA LYS A 400 7.92 -24.13 87.50
C LYS A 400 6.99 -23.00 87.97
N VAL A 401 5.79 -22.94 87.42
CA VAL A 401 4.70 -22.13 87.97
C VAL A 401 4.17 -22.84 89.20
N ASP A 402 4.52 -22.35 90.39
CA ASP A 402 3.97 -22.83 91.65
C ASP A 402 2.63 -22.15 91.90
N THR A 403 1.53 -22.83 91.59
CA THR A 403 0.18 -22.37 91.92
C THR A 403 -0.21 -22.81 93.32
N LYS A 404 0.01 -21.94 94.31
CA LYS A 404 -0.72 -21.90 95.58
C LYS A 404 -0.42 -20.60 96.34
N GLU A 405 -1.34 -19.64 96.29
CA GLU A 405 -2.06 -19.12 97.46
C GLU A 405 -2.88 -17.85 97.13
N ASN A 406 -4.06 -17.80 97.77
CA ASN A 406 -5.16 -16.85 97.71
C ASN A 406 -4.85 -15.37 97.36
N PHE A 407 -5.42 -14.89 96.25
CA PHE A 407 -5.73 -13.46 96.09
C PHE A 407 -7.24 -13.23 95.98
N ARG A 408 -7.75 -12.55 97.00
CA ARG A 408 -9.13 -12.10 97.17
C ARG A 408 -9.41 -10.97 96.20
N PHE A 409 -10.45 -11.11 95.38
CA PHE A 409 -10.98 -10.04 94.54
C PHE A 409 -11.47 -8.88 95.43
N ILE A 410 -10.90 -7.69 95.28
CA ILE A 410 -11.47 -6.44 95.75
C ILE A 410 -11.46 -5.50 94.55
N LEU A 411 -12.65 -5.12 94.08
CA LEU A 411 -12.85 -4.05 93.12
C LEU A 411 -12.92 -2.71 93.88
N PRO A 412 -12.16 -1.69 93.49
CA PRO A 412 -12.52 -0.30 93.73
C PRO A 412 -13.10 0.33 92.47
N ASP A 413 -14.23 0.97 92.70
CA ASP A 413 -15.13 1.58 91.75
C ASP A 413 -14.60 2.93 91.21
N ARG A 414 -14.98 3.24 89.96
CA ARG A 414 -15.19 4.58 89.33
C ARG A 414 -14.05 5.49 88.83
N TYR A 415 -14.23 5.83 87.54
CA TYR A 415 -14.16 7.15 86.86
C TYR A 415 -12.84 7.95 86.80
N LYS A 416 -12.40 8.23 85.57
CA LYS A 416 -12.58 9.56 84.94
C LYS A 416 -12.34 9.52 83.42
N GLU A 417 -13.39 9.84 82.66
CA GLU A 417 -13.26 10.52 81.38
C GLU A 417 -12.63 11.91 81.60
N SER A 418 -11.75 12.33 80.70
CA SER A 418 -11.74 13.73 80.26
C SER A 418 -11.16 13.82 78.85
N ARG A 419 -12.05 14.25 77.94
CA ARG A 419 -11.89 14.96 76.66
C ARG A 419 -10.50 15.14 76.06
#